data_AF-A0A356NZ56-F1
#
_entry.id   AF-A0A356NZ56-F1
#
_cell.length_a   1.000
_cell.length_b   1.000
_cell.length_c   1.000
_cell.angle_alpha   90.00
_cell.angle_beta   90.00
_cell.angle_gamma   90.00
#
_symmetry.space_group_name_H-M   'P 1'
#
loop_
_entity.id
_entity.type
_entity.pdbx_description
1 polymer ?
#
loop_
_entity_poly.entity_id
_entity_poly.type
_entity_poly.pdbx_seq_one_letter_code
_entity_poly.pdbx_strand_id
1 'polypeptide(L)' 'RIVSEGVNLLRDPGRSMLVITHYQRLLDHIVPDYVHILAGGKIRKSGSKELALEVEESGYAGIDDAA' A
#
# COMPACT_ATOMS: atom_id res chain seq x y z
N ARG A 1 15.03 -0.66 4.68
CA ARG A 1 15.66 -1.37 5.81
C ARG A 1 15.53 -0.59 7.11
N ILE A 2 16.25 0.52 7.33
CA ILE A 2 16.13 1.30 8.59
C ILE A 2 14.69 1.75 8.89
N VAL A 3 13.99 2.31 7.90
CA VAL A 3 12.60 2.77 8.08
C VAL A 3 11.65 1.61 8.35
N SER A 4 11.75 0.52 7.58
CA SER A 4 10.87 -0.65 7.73
C SER A 4 11.06 -1.37 9.07
N GLU A 5 12.29 -1.44 9.57
CA GLU A 5 12.58 -1.98 10.91
C GLU A 5 11.94 -1.13 12.01
N GLY A 6 12.07 0.19 11.92
CA GLY A 6 11.42 1.11 12.86
C GLY A 6 9.89 0.98 12.85
N VAL A 7 9.28 0.89 11.67
CA VAL A 7 7.83 0.68 11.54
C VAL A 7 7.40 -0.64 12.19
N ASN A 8 8.12 -1.74 11.91
CA ASN A 8 7.77 -3.05 12.46
C ASN A 8 7.96 -3.13 13.98
N LEU A 9 9.00 -2.50 14.54
CA LEU A 9 9.21 -2.41 16.00
C LEU A 9 8.10 -1.64 16.72
N LEU A 10 7.43 -0.73 16.02
CA LEU A 10 6.37 0.10 16.57
C LEU A 10 4.98 -0.52 16.37
N ARG A 11 4.86 -1.68 15.72
CA ARG A 11 3.57 -2.35 15.47
C ARG A 11 3.00 -2.88 16.79
N ASP A 12 1.78 -2.47 17.11
CA ASP A 12 1.11 -2.75 18.38
C ASP A 12 -0.43 -2.71 18.18
N PRO A 13 -1.24 -3.51 18.90
CA PRO A 13 -2.70 -3.49 18.75
C PRO A 13 -3.36 -2.14 19.03
N GLY A 14 -2.74 -1.26 19.84
CA GLY A 14 -3.21 0.08 20.14
C GLY A 14 -2.72 1.16 19.17
N ARG A 15 -2.00 0.79 18.10
CA ARG A 15 -1.40 1.74 17.16
C ARG A 15 -1.69 1.35 15.71
N SER A 16 -2.24 2.30 14.96
CA SER A 16 -2.41 2.18 13.50
C SER A 16 -1.35 2.98 12.75
N MET A 17 -1.02 2.54 11.53
CA MET A 17 -0.02 3.19 10.68
C MET A 17 -0.59 3.36 9.27
N LEU A 18 -0.41 4.55 8.71
CA LEU A 18 -0.69 4.82 7.30
C LEU A 18 0.64 5.02 6.59
N VAL A 19 0.97 4.09 5.69
CA VAL A 19 2.19 4.14 4.89
C VAL A 19 1.82 4.60 3.49
N ILE A 20 2.28 5.79 3.10
CA ILE A 20 2.09 6.32 1.75
C ILE A 20 3.36 6.03 0.96
N THR A 21 3.23 5.24 -0.10
CA THR A 21 4.34 4.88 -0.98
C THR A 21 3.85 4.77 -2.42
N HIS A 22 4.72 5.13 -3.36
CA HIS A 22 4.53 4.88 -4.80
C HIS A 22 5.37 3.69 -5.31
N TYR A 23 6.19 3.09 -4.45
CA TYR A 23 6.95 1.88 -4.76
C TYR A 23 6.55 0.70 -3.86
N GLN A 24 6.36 -0.45 -4.50
CA GLN A 24 5.96 -1.71 -3.87
C GLN A 24 7.08 -2.29 -3.00
N ARG A 25 8.35 -2.00 -3.30
CA ARG A 25 9.55 -2.47 -2.55
C ARG A 25 9.51 -2.27 -1.03
N LEU A 26 8.70 -1.32 -0.55
CA LEU A 26 8.51 -1.13 0.89
C LEU A 26 7.59 -2.19 1.51
N LEU A 27 6.64 -2.71 0.73
CA LEU A 27 5.68 -3.74 1.12
C LEU A 27 6.33 -5.12 1.27
N ASP A 28 7.47 -5.36 0.59
CA ASP A 28 8.34 -6.53 0.84
C ASP A 28 8.86 -6.57 2.29
N HIS A 29 8.91 -5.42 2.96
CA HIS A 29 9.46 -5.27 4.31
C HIS A 29 8.41 -4.89 5.36
N ILE A 30 7.29 -4.30 4.95
CA ILE A 30 6.18 -3.91 5.79
C ILE A 30 4.93 -4.52 5.19
N VAL A 31 4.44 -5.62 5.77
CA VAL A 31 3.22 -6.27 5.30
C VAL A 31 2.02 -5.44 5.78
N PRO A 32 1.26 -4.82 4.86
CA PRO A 32 0.09 -4.04 5.24
C PRO A 32 -1.11 -4.96 5.48
N ASP A 33 -2.01 -4.55 6.37
CA ASP A 33 -3.30 -5.22 6.56
C ASP A 33 -4.29 -4.82 5.45
N TYR A 34 -4.20 -3.57 4.97
CA TYR A 34 -5.01 -3.00 3.89
C TYR A 34 -4.16 -2.16 2.93
N VAL A 35 -4.51 -2.21 1.65
CA VAL A 35 -3.92 -1.40 0.57
C VAL A 35 -5.01 -0.56 -0.07
N HIS A 36 -4.71 0.73 -0.29
CA HIS A 36 -5.59 1.68 -0.96
C HIS A 36 -4.85 2.34 -2.12
N ILE A 37 -5.45 2.37 -3.30
CA ILE A 37 -4.92 3.10 -4.45
C ILE A 37 -5.58 4.46 -4.56
N LEU A 38 -4.77 5.50 -4.45
CA LEU A 38 -5.20 6.89 -4.56
C LEU A 38 -4.90 7.41 -5.98
N ALA A 39 -5.95 7.84 -6.71
CA ALA A 39 -5.81 8.47 -8.02
C ALA A 39 -6.89 9.55 -8.23
N GLY A 40 -6.53 10.67 -8.85
CA GLY A 40 -7.43 11.81 -9.03
C GLY A 40 -7.99 12.37 -7.72
N GLY A 41 -7.23 12.30 -6.62
CA GLY A 41 -7.64 12.78 -5.30
C GLY A 41 -8.69 11.90 -4.58
N LYS A 42 -8.98 10.70 -5.09
CA LYS A 42 -9.94 9.74 -4.50
C LYS A 42 -9.31 8.36 -4.35
N ILE A 43 -9.78 7.60 -3.36
CA ILE A 43 -9.45 6.17 -3.26
C ILE A 43 -10.24 5.45 -4.35
N ARG A 44 -9.54 4.90 -5.34
CA ARG A 44 -10.14 4.20 -6.49
C ARG A 44 -10.35 2.72 -6.23
N LYS A 45 -9.39 2.09 -5.55
CA LYS A 45 -9.43 0.66 -5.24
C LYS A 45 -8.90 0.43 -3.83
N SER A 46 -9.50 -0.53 -3.13
CA SER A 46 -9.09 -0.97 -1.81
C SER A 46 -9.04 -2.48 -1.78
N GLY A 47 -8.08 -3.06 -1.07
CA GLY A 47 -7.92 -4.50 -0.98
C GLY A 47 -6.91 -4.89 0.07
N SER A 48 -6.58 -6.17 0.11
CA SER A 48 -5.48 -6.71 0.88
C SER A 48 -4.14 -6.47 0.15
N LYS A 49 -3.04 -7.00 0.71
CA LYS A 49 -1.70 -6.89 0.12
C LYS A 49 -1.60 -7.39 -1.33
N GLU A 50 -2.46 -8.33 -1.73
CA GLU A 50 -2.52 -8.89 -3.09
C GLU A 50 -2.83 -7.80 -4.12
N LEU A 51 -3.58 -6.77 -3.74
CA LEU A 51 -3.84 -5.61 -4.60
C LEU A 51 -2.54 -4.90 -4.98
N ALA A 52 -1.57 -4.82 -4.08
CA ALA A 52 -0.30 -4.17 -4.40
C ALA A 52 0.55 -4.98 -5.39
N LEU A 53 0.45 -6.32 -5.36
CA LEU A 53 1.12 -7.20 -6.32
C LEU A 53 0.47 -7.09 -7.71
N GLU A 54 -0.86 -7.07 -7.76
CA GLU A 54 -1.61 -6.89 -9.01
C GLU A 54 -1.23 -5.59 -9.73
N VAL A 55 -1.13 -4.48 -8.99
CA VAL A 55 -0.76 -3.16 -9.53
C VAL A 55 0.70 -3.10 -9.98
N GLU A 56 1.58 -3.92 -9.39
CA GLU A 56 2.96 -4.02 -9.85
C GLU A 56 3.05 -4.76 -11.20
N GLU A 57 2.31 -5.86 -11.35
CA GLU A 57 2.31 -6.67 -12.58
C GLU A 57 1.62 -5.96 -13.74
N SER A 58 0.46 -5.34 -13.49
CA SER A 58 -0.37 -4.68 -14.51
C SER A 58 -0.06 -3.19 -14.70
N GLY A 59 0.71 -2.59 -13.78
CA GLY A 59 0.86 -1.15 -13.68
C GLY A 59 -0.40 -0.46 -13.16
N TYR A 60 -0.42 0.87 -13.21
CA TYR A 60 -1.60 1.66 -12.83
C TYR A 60 -2.63 1.80 -13.97
N ALA A 61 -2.31 1.27 -15.16
CA ALA A 61 -3.17 1.30 -16.33
C ALA A 61 -4.39 0.40 -16.11
N GLY A 62 -5.56 1.00 -15.87
CA GLY A 62 -6.81 0.30 -15.53
C GLY A 62 -7.40 0.69 -14.17
N ILE A 63 -6.67 1.47 -13.36
CA ILE A 63 -7.22 2.05 -12.12
C ILE A 63 -7.95 3.38 -12.39
N ASP A 64 -7.68 3.99 -13.55
CA ASP A 64 -8.30 5.24 -14.00
C ASP A 64 -9.68 5.06 -14.67
N ASP A 65 -10.19 3.84 -14.82
CA ASP A 65 -11.50 3.59 -15.44
C ASP A 65 -12.66 3.79 -14.46
N ALA A 66 -12.87 5.05 -14.08
CA ALA A 66 -14.15 5.56 -13.62
C ALA A 66 -14.14 7.09 -13.68
N ALA A 67 -14.36 7.64 -14.88
CA ALA A 67 -14.90 8.97 -15.05
C ALA A 67 -16.20 8.85 -15.86
#